data_AF-A0A7C8HUW9-F1
#
_entry.id   AF-A0A7C8HUW9-F1
#
_cell.length_a   1.000
_cell.length_b   1.000
_cell.length_c   1.000
_cell.angle_alpha   90.00
_cell.angle_beta   90.00
_cell.angle_gamma   90.00
#
_symmetry.space_group_name_H-M   'P 1'
#
loop_
_entity.id
_entity.type
_entity.pdbx_description
1 polymer ?
#
loop_
_entity_poly.entity_id
_entity_poly.type
_entity_poly.pdbx_seq_one_letter_code
_entity_poly.pdbx_strand_id
1 'polypeptide(L)' 'MEGKTLTKADIVDSIYEKTDRNRAEVKNLVESLLDIMKSAIKKDHALLISGFGKLEAYDKKSS' A
#
# COMPACT_ATOMS: atom_id res chain seq x y z
N MET A 1 8.88 21.86 3.72
CA MET A 1 8.01 20.99 4.53
C MET A 1 8.86 19.82 4.98
N GLU A 2 9.42 19.91 6.19
CA GLU A 2 10.25 18.85 6.77
C GLU A 2 9.40 17.63 7.18
N GLY A 3 9.83 16.44 6.76
CA GLY A 3 10.00 15.30 7.65
C GLY A 3 8.78 14.57 8.25
N LYS A 4 7.54 14.76 7.78
CA LYS A 4 6.45 13.86 8.20
C LYS A 4 6.42 12.62 7.32
N THR A 5 6.77 11.46 7.89
CA THR A 5 6.56 10.16 7.24
C THR A 5 5.07 9.98 6.96
N LEU A 6 4.71 9.76 5.70
CA LEU A 6 3.35 9.43 5.32
C LEU A 6 2.95 8.10 5.97
N THR A 7 1.91 8.10 6.79
CA THR A 7 1.40 6.90 7.45
C THR A 7 0.15 6.38 6.74
N LYS A 8 -0.23 5.14 7.08
CA LYS A 8 -1.52 4.58 6.67
C LYS A 8 -2.70 5.45 7.12
N ALA A 9 -2.62 6.08 8.29
CA ALA A 9 -3.68 6.96 8.77
C ALA A 9 -3.83 8.18 7.85
N ASP A 10 -2.71 8.80 7.43
CA ASP A 10 -2.74 9.93 6.50
C ASP A 10 -3.35 9.55 5.14
N ILE A 11 -3.10 8.32 4.65
CA ILE A 11 -3.72 7.80 3.41
C ILE A 11 -5.22 7.60 3.59
N VAL A 12 -5.66 7.01 4.71
CA VAL A 12 -7.08 6.83 5.03
C VAL A 12 -7.79 8.17 5.10
N ASP A 13 -7.21 9.14 5.79
CA ASP A 13 -7.78 10.48 5.93
C ASP A 13 -7.84 11.19 4.57
N SER A 14 -6.80 11.08 3.75
CA SER A 14 -6.77 11.66 2.39
C SER A 14 -7.83 11.09 1.44
N ILE A 15 -8.18 9.81 1.57
CA ILE A 15 -9.24 9.18 0.75
C ILE A 15 -10.61 9.53 1.32
N TYR A 16 -10.75 9.53 2.64
CA TYR A 16 -11.98 9.94 3.32
C TYR A 16 -12.38 11.37 2.94
N GLU A 17 -11.44 12.31 2.92
CA GLU A 17 -11.71 13.71 2.51
C GLU A 17 -12.12 13.87 1.03
N LYS A 18 -11.87 12.86 0.18
CA LYS A 18 -12.14 12.90 -1.26
C LYS A 18 -13.33 12.03 -1.67
N THR A 19 -14.00 11.38 -0.73
CA THR A 19 -15.08 10.44 -1.02
C THR A 19 -16.21 10.55 0.01
N ASP A 20 -17.45 10.23 -0.37
CA ASP A 20 -18.59 10.21 0.56
C ASP A 20 -18.68 8.91 1.39
N ARG A 21 -17.58 8.17 1.50
CA ARG A 21 -17.54 6.88 2.22
C ARG A 21 -17.27 7.11 3.69
N ASN A 22 -17.78 6.23 4.55
CA ASN A 22 -17.43 6.32 5.96
C ASN A 22 -15.96 5.91 6.18
N ARG A 23 -15.34 6.48 7.22
CA ARG A 23 -13.92 6.28 7.51
C ARG A 23 -13.55 4.81 7.78
N ALA A 24 -14.48 4.02 8.33
CA ALA A 24 -14.25 2.60 8.60
C ALA A 24 -14.15 1.78 7.31
N GLU A 25 -14.99 2.06 6.33
CA GLU A 25 -14.92 1.47 4.98
C GLU A 25 -13.61 1.82 4.27
N VAL A 26 -13.23 3.10 4.31
CA VAL A 26 -11.97 3.56 3.70
C VAL A 26 -10.77 2.85 4.35
N LYS A 27 -10.75 2.75 5.68
CA LYS A 27 -9.72 2.00 6.40
C LYS A 27 -9.65 0.56 5.92
N ASN A 28 -10.79 -0.15 5.86
CA ASN A 28 -10.84 -1.55 5.44
C ASN A 28 -10.36 -1.74 3.98
N LEU A 29 -10.66 -0.79 3.10
CA LEU A 29 -10.19 -0.80 1.72
C LEU A 29 -8.67 -0.65 1.63
N VAL A 30 -8.09 0.27 2.41
CA VAL A 30 -6.63 0.48 2.46
C VAL A 30 -5.91 -0.75 3.02
N GLU A 31 -6.44 -1.39 4.07
CA GLU A 31 -5.86 -2.65 4.58
C GLU A 31 -5.91 -3.76 3.53
N SER A 32 -7.06 -3.90 2.85
CA SER A 32 -7.25 -4.92 1.81
C SER A 32 -6.28 -4.72 0.65
N LEU A 33 -6.03 -3.48 0.24
CA LEU A 33 -5.03 -3.15 -0.77
C LEU A 33 -3.63 -3.61 -0.34
N LEU A 34 -3.20 -3.26 0.88
CA LEU A 34 -1.90 -3.67 1.41
C LEU A 34 -1.77 -5.20 1.52
N ASP A 35 -2.84 -5.90 1.87
CA ASP A 35 -2.88 -7.36 1.95
C ASP A 35 -2.74 -8.02 0.57
N ILE A 36 -3.41 -7.48 -0.45
CA ILE A 36 -3.26 -7.92 -1.85
C ILE A 36 -1.82 -7.70 -2.32
N MET A 37 -1.25 -6.52 -2.03
CA MET A 37 0.13 -6.20 -2.42
C MET A 37 1.14 -7.17 -1.78
N LYS A 38 1.03 -7.40 -0.46
CA LYS A 38 1.88 -8.37 0.27
C LYS A 38 1.74 -9.78 -0.31
N SER A 39 0.53 -10.19 -0.62
CA SER A 39 0.25 -11.53 -1.17
C SER A 39 0.85 -11.72 -2.56
N ALA A 40 0.70 -10.72 -3.44
CA ALA A 40 1.28 -10.73 -4.78
C ALA A 40 2.81 -10.82 -4.73
N ILE A 41 3.45 -9.97 -3.91
CA ILE A 41 4.92 -9.97 -3.78
C ILE A 41 5.42 -11.30 -3.20
N LYS A 42 4.73 -11.87 -2.21
CA LYS A 42 5.11 -13.15 -1.60
C LYS A 42 4.99 -14.32 -2.58
N LYS A 43 3.97 -14.32 -3.44
CA LYS A 43 3.65 -15.44 -4.33
C LYS A 43 4.41 -15.36 -5.65
N ASP A 44 4.40 -14.19 -6.27
CA ASP A 44 4.85 -14.00 -7.65
C ASP A 44 6.23 -13.32 -7.71
N HIS A 45 6.83 -13.03 -6.54
CA HIS A 45 8.11 -12.31 -6.37
C HIS A 45 8.14 -10.90 -6.97
N ALA A 46 7.07 -10.45 -7.62
CA ALA A 46 6.96 -9.15 -8.25
C ALA A 46 5.51 -8.64 -8.26
N LEU A 47 5.36 -7.32 -8.18
CA LEU A 47 4.10 -6.59 -8.37
C LEU A 47 4.37 -5.35 -9.22
N LEU A 48 3.69 -5.22 -10.36
CA LEU A 48 3.74 -4.02 -11.19
C LEU A 48 2.46 -3.20 -11.01
N ILE A 49 2.62 -1.92 -10.64
CA ILE A 49 1.55 -0.94 -10.59
C ILE A 49 1.84 0.10 -11.68
N SER A 50 1.11 0.02 -12.80
CA SER A 50 1.29 0.92 -13.95
C SER A 50 1.15 2.39 -13.54
N GLY A 51 2.10 3.22 -13.94
CA GLY A 51 2.15 4.64 -13.55
C GLY A 51 2.67 4.91 -12.13
N PHE A 52 3.03 3.87 -11.37
CA PHE A 52 3.60 3.99 -10.03
C PHE A 52 4.97 3.34 -9.91
N GLY A 53 5.08 2.04 -10.20
CA GLY A 53 6.36 1.33 -10.13
C GLY A 53 6.24 -0.19 -10.03
N LYS A 54 7.40 -0.86 -10.02
CA LYS A 54 7.53 -2.31 -9.84
C LYS A 54 8.16 -2.58 -8.47
N LEU A 55 7.51 -3.45 -7.69
CA LEU A 55 8.03 -3.97 -6.42
C LEU A 55 8.50 -5.40 -6.65
N GLU A 56 9.70 -5.75 -6.21
CA GLU A 56 10.29 -7.08 -6.39
C GLU A 56 10.88 -7.59 -5.07
N ALA A 57 10.68 -8.87 -4.78
CA ALA A 57 11.25 -9.55 -3.63
C ALA A 57 12.35 -10.52 -4.09
N TYR A 58 13.56 -10.29 -3.58
CA TYR A 58 14.72 -11.13 -3.85
C TYR A 58 15.09 -11.90 -2.59
N ASP A 59 15.42 -13.17 -2.74
CA ASP A 59 16.05 -13.91 -1.66
C ASP A 59 17.41 -13.28 -1.35
N LYS A 60 17.67 -13.07 -0.06
CA LYS A 60 18.99 -12.63 0.37
C LYS A 60 19.97 -13.76 0.05
N LYS A 61 20.92 -13.51 -0.84
CA LYS A 61 22.06 -14.42 -1.00
C LYS A 61 22.81 -14.44 0.34
N SER A 62 22.68 -15.54 1.07
CA SER A 62 23.55 -15.86 2.19
C SER A 62 24.93 -16.18 1.61
N SER A 63 25.76 -15.16 1.50
CA SER A 63 27.21 -15.29 1.30
C SER A 63 27.89 -15.64 2.61
#